data_AF-A0A379ULF9-F1
#
_entry.id   AF-A0A379ULF9-F1
#
_cell.length_a   1.000
_cell.length_b   1.000
_cell.length_c   1.000
_cell.angle_alpha   90.00
_cell.angle_beta   90.00
_cell.angle_gamma   90.00
#
_symmetry.space_group_name_H-M   'P 1'
#
loop_
_entity.id
_entity.type
_entity.pdbx_description
1 polymer ?
#
loop_
_entity_poly.entity_id
_entity_poly.type
_entity_poly.pdbx_seq_one_letter_code
_entity_poly.pdbx_strand_id
1 'polypeptide(L)' 'MPTHLVWFRRDLRLQDNLALAAACRDASARVLALYIFHPRAVAGP' A
#
# COMPACT_ATOMS: atom_id res chain seq x y z
N MET A 1 -15.93 -3.68 12.09
CA MET A 1 -14.74 -2.95 11.60
C MET A 1 -14.01 -3.79 10.56
N PRO A 2 -14.23 -3.53 9.27
CA PRO A 2 -13.45 -4.15 8.20
C PRO A 2 -11.98 -3.67 8.26
N THR A 3 -11.07 -4.48 7.71
CA THR A 3 -9.66 -4.09 7.54
C THR A 3 -9.32 -4.12 6.04
N HIS A 4 -8.85 -2.99 5.51
CA HIS A 4 -8.37 -2.86 4.14
C HIS A 4 -6.85 -2.91 4.13
N LEU A 5 -6.27 -3.86 3.39
CA LEU A 5 -4.83 -3.95 3.19
C LEU A 5 -4.46 -3.35 1.83
N VAL A 6 -3.65 -2.30 1.83
CA VAL A 6 -3.14 -1.64 0.63
C VAL A 6 -1.70 -2.08 0.42
N TRP A 7 -1.46 -2.92 -0.60
CA TRP A 7 -0.12 -3.36 -0.95
C TRP A 7 0.53 -2.40 -1.94
N PHE A 8 1.42 -1.57 -1.43
CA PHE A 8 2.31 -0.72 -2.22
C PHE A 8 3.37 -1.60 -2.89
N ARG A 9 3.50 -1.47 -4.20
CA ARG A 9 4.51 -2.18 -5.02
C ARG A 9 5.50 -1.15 -5.55
N ARG A 10 5.66 -1.00 -6.87
CA ARG A 10 6.53 0.00 -7.49
C ARG A 10 6.05 1.45 -7.36
N ASP A 11 5.01 1.70 -6.56
CA ASP A 11 4.30 2.96 -6.52
C ASP A 11 4.17 3.48 -5.08
N LEU A 12 5.24 4.05 -4.55
CA LEU A 12 5.32 4.56 -3.18
C LEU A 12 4.80 6.01 -3.10
N ARG A 13 3.54 6.22 -3.51
CA ARG A 13 2.91 7.55 -3.50
C ARG A 13 1.56 7.54 -2.79
N LEU A 14 1.24 8.65 -2.13
CA LEU A 14 -0.07 8.91 -1.54
C LEU A 14 -1.00 9.61 -2.54
N GLN A 15 -0.48 10.61 -3.24
CA GLN A 15 -1.23 11.41 -4.21
C GLN A 15 -1.55 10.57 -5.45
N ASP A 16 -2.78 10.70 -5.95
CA ASP A 16 -3.27 10.00 -7.15
C ASP A 16 -3.02 8.48 -7.12
N ASN A 17 -3.27 7.87 -5.95
CA ASN A 17 -3.22 6.43 -5.76
C ASN A 17 -4.63 5.88 -5.61
N LEU A 18 -5.20 5.36 -6.71
CA LEU A 18 -6.59 4.88 -6.77
C LEU A 18 -6.87 3.75 -5.76
N ALA A 19 -5.90 2.86 -5.53
CA ALA A 19 -6.04 1.76 -4.58
C ALA A 19 -6.11 2.26 -3.13
N LEU A 20 -5.25 3.22 -2.78
CA LEU A 20 -5.27 3.86 -1.47
C LEU A 20 -6.56 4.67 -1.28
N ALA A 21 -6.95 5.47 -2.27
CA ALA A 21 -8.18 6.25 -2.23
C ALA A 21 -9.40 5.35 -2.04
N ALA A 22 -9.43 4.20 -2.72
CA ALA A 22 -10.48 3.22 -2.57
C ALA A 22 -10.57 2.62 -1.17
N ALA A 23 -9.43 2.25 -0.59
CA ALA A 23 -9.36 1.71 0.76
C ALA A 23 -9.82 2.73 1.82
N CYS A 24 -9.63 4.02 1.58
CA CYS A 24 -10.00 5.09 2.52
C CYS A 24 -11.47 5.55 2.39
N ARG A 25 -12.27 5.01 1.45
CA ARG A 25 -13.68 5.42 1.26
C ARG A 25 -14.60 5.03 2.43
N ASP A 26 -14.25 3.99 3.17
CA ASP A 26 -15.00 3.57 4.35
C ASP A 26 -14.37 4.17 5.61
N ALA A 27 -15.05 5.16 6.22
CA ALA A 27 -14.59 5.83 7.43
C ALA A 27 -14.55 4.91 8.67
N SER A 28 -15.20 3.76 8.63
CA SER A 28 -15.21 2.75 9.69
C SER A 28 -14.16 1.66 9.51
N ALA A 29 -13.46 1.64 8.37
CA ALA A 29 -12.44 0.65 8.06
C ALA A 29 -11.09 1.02 8.69
N ARG A 30 -10.37 0.01 9.18
CA ARG A 30 -8.95 0.12 9.49
C ARG A 30 -8.15 -0.08 8.20
N VAL A 31 -7.34 0.90 7.82
CA VAL A 31 -6.47 0.81 6.62
C VAL A 31 -5.05 0.47 7.05
N LEU A 32 -4.46 -0.58 6.47
CA LEU A 32 -3.08 -0.97 6.67
C LEU A 32 -2.31 -0.86 5.36
N ALA A 33 -1.18 -0.17 5.38
CA ALA A 33 -0.25 -0.10 4.26
C ALA A 33 0.82 -1.19 4.39
N LEU A 34 1.02 -1.97 3.33
CA LEU A 34 2.04 -3.01 3.24
C LEU A 34 2.97 -2.69 2.08
N TYR A 35 4.27 -2.83 2.30
CA TYR A 35 5.26 -2.92 1.24
C TYR A 35 6.13 -4.15 1.50
N ILE A 36 6.32 -4.98 0.49
CA ILE A 36 7.18 -6.16 0.57
C ILE A 36 8.46 -5.84 -0.18
N PHE A 37 9.53 -5.65 0.60
CA PHE A 37 10.86 -5.45 0.04
C PHE A 37 11.49 -6.79 -0.32
N HIS A 38 12.04 -6.90 -1.53
CA HIS A 38 12.84 -8.05 -1.95
C HIS A 38 14.33 -7.69 -1.84
N PRO A 39 15.10 -8.25 -0.87
CA PRO A 39 16.47 -7.81 -0.61
C PRO A 39 17.43 -7.90 -1.79
N ARG A 40 17.22 -8.85 -2.72
CA ARG A 40 18.07 -8.94 -3.92
C ARG A 40 17.84 -7.81 -4.92
N ALA A 41 16.79 -6.98 -4.76
CA ALA A 41 16.53 -5.85 -5.64
C ALA A 41 17.55 -4.71 -5.50
N VAL A 42 18.28 -4.67 -4.37
CA VAL A 42 19.36 -3.71 -4.12
C VAL A 42 20.74 -4.36 -4.06
N ALA A 43 20.80 -5.69 -4.19
CA ALA A 43 22.07 -6.37 -4.32
C ALA A 43 22.65 -5.98 -5.69
N GLY A 44 23.74 -5.21 -5.67
CA GLY A 44 24.57 -5.00 -6.85
C GLY A 44 25.16 -6.33 -7.34
N PRO A 45 25.84 -6.32 -8.50
CA PRO A 45 26.56 -7.50 -8.97
C PRO A 45 27.54 -8.03 -7.91
#